data_AF-A0A932G553-F1
#
_entry.id   AF-A0A932G553-F1
#
_cell.length_a   1.000
_cell.length_b   1.000
_cell.length_c   1.000
_cell.angle_alpha   90.00
_cell.angle_beta   90.00
_cell.angle_gamma   90.00
#
_symmetry.space_group_name_H-M   'P 1'
#
loop_
_entity.id
_entity.type
_entity.pdbx_description
1 polymer ?
#
loop_
_entity_poly.entity_id
_entity_poly.type
_entity_poly.pdbx_seq_one_letter_code
_entity_poly.pdbx_strand_id
1 'polypeptide(L)' 'MPPEGGLSVASWIIGEQTRTISYGRLYRRLGVVSEQTMTKVAGVVRVLLGL' A
#
# COMPACT_ATOMS: atom_id res chain seq x y z
N MET A 1 13.85 9.79 10.56
CA MET A 1 13.76 9.13 9.25
C MET A 1 12.42 9.52 8.64
N PRO A 2 12.35 9.98 7.38
CA PRO A 2 11.08 10.31 6.76
C PRO A 2 10.17 9.07 6.71
N PRO A 3 8.85 9.22 6.83
CA PRO A 3 7.91 8.11 6.68
C PRO A 3 8.07 7.38 5.34
N GLU A 4 7.88 6.07 5.36
CA GLU A 4 7.90 5.22 4.16
C GLU A 4 6.83 5.67 3.14
N GLY A 5 7.07 5.42 1.84
CA GLY A 5 6.09 5.75 0.80
C GLY A 5 6.07 7.23 0.36
N GLY A 6 6.99 8.06 0.86
CA GLY A 6 7.05 9.49 0.50
C GLY A 6 5.97 10.32 1.19
N LEU A 7 5.50 9.87 2.35
CA LEU A 7 4.48 10.55 3.15
C LEU A 7 5.11 11.53 4.14
N SER A 8 4.35 12.55 4.52
CA SER A 8 4.76 13.54 5.52
C SER A 8 4.59 13.07 6.96
N VAL A 9 3.75 12.05 7.17
CA VAL A 9 3.41 11.49 8.49
C VAL A 9 3.42 9.97 8.44
N ALA A 10 3.58 9.34 9.61
CA ALA A 10 3.35 7.90 9.75
C ALA A 10 1.90 7.57 9.33
N SER A 11 1.72 6.47 8.62
CA SER A 11 0.44 6.09 8.02
C SER A 11 0.33 4.57 7.92
N TRP A 12 -0.86 4.10 7.58
CA TRP A 12 -1.18 2.67 7.51
C TRP A 12 -1.74 2.30 6.13
N ILE A 13 -1.55 1.05 5.75
CA ILE A 13 -2.17 0.44 4.56
C ILE A 13 -3.42 -0.30 5.04
N ILE A 14 -4.58 0.02 4.46
CA ILE A 14 -5.86 -0.57 4.82
C ILE A 14 -6.18 -1.69 3.81
N GLY A 15 -5.88 -2.94 4.16
CA GLY A 15 -6.04 -4.09 3.26
C GLY A 15 -7.50 -4.35 2.85
N GLU A 16 -8.43 -4.03 3.76
CA GLU A 16 -9.87 -4.21 3.60
C GLU A 16 -10.49 -3.25 2.57
N GLN A 17 -9.78 -2.17 2.20
CA GLN A 17 -10.22 -1.19 1.22
C GLN A 17 -9.56 -1.37 -0.16
N THR A 18 -9.22 -2.61 -0.50
CA THR A 18 -8.69 -2.95 -1.83
C THR A 18 -9.72 -2.64 -2.91
N ARG A 19 -9.30 -1.93 -3.97
CA ARG A 19 -10.17 -1.55 -5.09
C ARG A 19 -9.42 -1.49 -6.41
N THR A 20 -10.11 -1.84 -7.49
CA THR A 20 -9.64 -1.63 -8.86
C THR A 20 -9.90 -0.17 -9.26
N ILE A 21 -8.90 0.50 -9.83
CA ILE A 21 -9.01 1.88 -10.34
C ILE A 21 -8.48 1.96 -11.77
N SER A 22 -9.04 2.86 -12.57
CA SER A 22 -8.50 3.22 -13.89
C SER A 22 -7.18 3.99 -13.74
N TYR A 23 -6.26 3.85 -14.69
CA TYR A 23 -5.00 4.61 -14.71
C TYR A 23 -5.20 6.13 -14.67
N GLY A 24 -6.25 6.68 -15.28
CA GLY A 24 -6.56 8.11 -15.25
C GLY A 24 -6.91 8.67 -13.86
N ARG A 25 -7.15 7.81 -12.85
CA ARG A 25 -7.35 8.23 -11.45
C ARG A 25 -6.05 8.39 -10.67
N LEU A 26 -4.92 7.97 -11.24
CA LEU A 26 -3.60 8.18 -10.63
C LEU A 26 -3.16 9.62 -10.89
N TYR A 27 -3.06 10.42 -9.83
CA TYR A 27 -2.65 11.82 -9.94
C TYR A 27 -1.14 11.99 -10.09
N ARG A 28 -0.36 11.43 -9.14
CA ARG A 28 1.12 11.48 -9.15
C ARG A 28 1.72 10.36 -8.30
N ARG A 29 2.99 10.03 -8.56
CA ARG A 29 3.78 9.12 -7.71
C ARG A 29 4.30 9.88 -6.48
N LEU A 30 4.11 9.33 -5.28
CA LEU A 30 4.62 9.91 -4.03
C LEU A 30 5.94 9.29 -3.57
N GLY A 31 6.10 7.98 -3.76
CA GLY A 31 7.28 7.27 -3.31
C GLY A 31 7.22 5.78 -3.62
N VAL A 32 7.99 5.02 -2.85
CA VAL A 32 8.04 3.56 -2.88
C VAL A 32 8.00 3.02 -1.46
N VAL A 33 7.48 1.81 -1.34
CA VAL A 33 7.43 1.05 -0.10
C VAL A 33 8.48 -0.06 -0.20
N SER A 34 9.12 -0.40 0.91
CA SER A 34 10.13 -1.46 0.99
C SER A 34 9.54 -2.83 0.69
N GLU A 35 10.40 -3.74 0.26
CA GLU A 35 10.05 -5.14 0.03
C GLU A 35 9.52 -5.82 1.30
N GLN A 36 10.09 -5.47 2.46
CA GLN A 36 9.63 -5.99 3.75
C GLN A 36 8.17 -5.60 4.03
N THR A 37 7.81 -4.33 3.82
CA THR A 37 6.42 -3.88 4.00
C THR A 37 5.50 -4.52 2.96
N MET A 38 5.93 -4.63 1.70
CA MET A 38 5.15 -5.32 0.65
C MET A 38 4.92 -6.80 0.95
N THR A 39 5.87 -7.48 1.58
CA THR A 39 5.73 -8.88 2.02
C THR A 39 4.62 -9.02 3.06
N LYS A 40 4.54 -8.08 4.03
CA LYS A 40 3.46 -8.04 5.03
C LYS A 40 2.10 -7.80 4.37
N VAL A 41 2.04 -6.85 3.44
CA VAL A 41 0.81 -6.55 2.68
C VAL A 41 0.33 -7.80 1.92
N ALA A 42 1.22 -8.53 1.26
CA ALA A 42 0.86 -9.76 0.56
C ALA A 42 0.27 -10.82 1.51
N GLY A 43 0.83 -10.96 2.72
CA GLY A 43 0.27 -11.83 3.75
C GLY A 43 -1.14 -11.42 4.18
N VAL A 44 -1.36 -10.13 4.45
CA VAL A 44 -2.70 -9.60 4.82
C VAL A 44 -3.71 -9.82 3.70
N VAL A 45 -3.34 -9.54 2.44
CA VAL A 45 -4.23 -9.73 1.29
C VAL A 45 -4.60 -11.20 1.11
N ARG A 46 -3.66 -12.14 1.30
CA ARG A 46 -3.95 -13.58 1.28
C ARG A 46 -4.98 -13.97 2.33
N VAL A 47 -4.80 -13.52 3.56
CA VAL A 47 -5.76 -13.78 4.65
C VAL A 47 -7.15 -13.22 4.31
N LEU A 48 -7.23 -11.97 3.83
CA LEU A 48 -8.50 -11.34 3.45
C LEU A 48 -9.20 -12.04 2.28
N LEU A 49 -8.44 -12.70 1.41
CA LEU A 49 -8.96 -13.44 0.26
C LEU A 49 -9.14 -14.95 0.52
N GLY A 50 -8.74 -15.47 1.68
CA GLY A 50 -8.77 -16.90 1.99
C GLY A 50 -7.78 -17.74 1.15
N LEU A 51 -6.63 -17.16 0.78
CA LEU A 51 -5.59 -17.74 -0.07
C LEU A 51 -4.30 -18.14 0.68
#